data_AF-A0A218UJE9-F1
#
_entry.id   AF-A0A218UJE9-F1
#
_cell.length_a   1.000
_cell.length_b   1.000
_cell.length_c   1.000
_cell.angle_alpha   90.00
_cell.angle_beta   90.00
_cell.angle_gamma   90.00
#
_symmetry.space_group_name_H-M   'P 1'
#
loop_
_entity.id
_entity.type
_entity.pdbx_description
1 polymer ?
#
loop_
_entity_poly.entity_id
_entity_poly.type
_entity_poly.pdbx_seq_one_letter_code
_entity_poly.pdbx_strand_id
1 'polypeptide(L)'
;MLIDIVKPHPPEFSVEFDDSSATNCTIRWQDEAPAQHYRLRFRPLGRHGWSTVESFSREKYHLQGLEPDTAYEFQLSCRILPGRGLWSDWSSSQGSTPAAVPRVTLDVWYRQQELDSGHQNLSFFWKAPSRSEAGGRILGYTVTLEALGQGKLPAQSHRTTQTSFSRVTPRAAHRVTVTAQNPRGSSVPAAVLTHLGSPDLPPPQRVCAVGLGNSSILVSWSPPAGAALPVGGYVVEWAEPRREPRPQPQQGWLKLPPSRLSTVIAEHIRDNVCYQIHVSALYQGRAGQAASVRGNSTAQAPSAGPQMFATPWASGVLVSWEEIPAPQQRGCITGYHIYLHRRDGQGQPEVH
;
A
#
# COMPACT_ATOMS: atom_id res chain seq x y z
N MET A 1 61.08 10.51 -13.73
CA MET A 1 60.82 10.12 -15.14
C MET A 1 59.67 10.96 -15.65
N LEU A 2 59.65 11.36 -16.94
CA LEU A 2 58.57 12.19 -17.51
C LEU A 2 57.17 11.57 -17.39
N ILE A 3 57.06 10.26 -17.17
CA ILE A 3 55.80 9.52 -17.14
C ILE A 3 54.90 9.88 -15.93
N ASP A 4 55.46 10.45 -14.86
CA ASP A 4 54.72 10.82 -13.65
C ASP A 4 53.92 12.14 -13.81
N ILE A 5 54.18 12.91 -14.87
CA ILE A 5 53.47 14.15 -15.21
C ILE A 5 52.57 14.03 -16.46
N VAL A 6 52.59 12.88 -17.13
CA VAL A 6 51.74 12.63 -18.30
C VAL A 6 50.31 12.34 -17.83
N LYS A 7 49.36 13.12 -18.34
CA LYS A 7 47.93 12.86 -18.21
C LYS A 7 47.46 12.10 -19.45
N PRO A 8 47.00 10.83 -19.33
CA PRO A 8 46.51 10.08 -20.47
C PRO A 8 45.16 10.62 -20.97
N HIS A 9 44.83 10.33 -22.22
CA HIS A 9 43.50 10.59 -22.77
C HIS A 9 42.45 9.71 -22.08
N PRO A 10 41.21 10.22 -21.87
CA PRO A 10 40.13 9.44 -21.27
C PRO A 10 39.76 8.26 -22.18
N PRO A 11 39.54 7.05 -21.63
CA PRO A 11 39.21 5.88 -22.44
C PRO A 11 37.80 5.98 -23.01
N GLU A 12 37.62 5.62 -24.28
CA GLU A 12 36.29 5.38 -24.84
C GLU A 12 35.77 4.02 -24.39
N PHE A 13 34.53 3.99 -23.91
CA PHE A 13 33.94 2.76 -23.36
C PHE A 13 32.46 2.61 -23.68
N SER A 14 32.02 1.36 -23.78
CA SER A 14 30.62 0.97 -23.91
C SER A 14 30.15 0.23 -22.66
N VAL A 15 28.84 0.36 -22.39
CA VAL A 15 28.16 -0.37 -21.32
C VAL A 15 27.16 -1.30 -21.96
N GLU A 16 27.38 -2.60 -21.80
CA GLU A 16 26.53 -3.65 -22.33
C GLU A 16 25.73 -4.28 -21.21
N PHE A 17 24.40 -4.28 -21.35
CA PHE A 17 23.50 -4.98 -20.44
C PHE A 17 23.12 -6.32 -21.05
N ASP A 18 23.08 -7.35 -20.21
CA ASP A 18 22.57 -8.66 -20.60
C ASP A 18 21.08 -8.74 -20.26
N ASP A 19 20.24 -9.11 -21.23
CA ASP A 19 18.81 -9.32 -21.01
C ASP A 19 18.51 -10.41 -19.97
N SER A 20 19.46 -11.33 -19.73
CA SER A 20 19.34 -12.36 -18.71
C SER A 20 19.56 -11.84 -17.28
N SER A 21 20.15 -10.64 -17.12
CA SER A 21 20.48 -10.06 -15.82
C SER A 21 20.06 -8.60 -15.69
N ALA A 22 19.07 -8.37 -14.84
CA ALA A 22 18.58 -7.03 -14.50
C ALA A 22 19.48 -6.24 -13.54
N THR A 23 20.53 -6.87 -12.99
CA THR A 23 21.36 -6.25 -11.94
C THR A 23 22.82 -6.12 -12.33
N ASN A 24 23.19 -6.57 -13.54
CA ASN A 24 24.58 -6.64 -13.96
C ASN A 24 24.78 -5.95 -15.31
N CYS A 25 25.97 -5.41 -15.53
CA CYS A 25 26.41 -4.96 -16.84
C CYS A 25 27.89 -5.29 -17.05
N THR A 26 28.29 -5.30 -18.32
CA THR A 26 29.69 -5.41 -18.72
C THR A 26 30.14 -4.08 -19.31
N ILE A 27 31.23 -3.55 -18.79
CA ILE A 27 31.85 -2.33 -19.26
C ILE A 27 33.08 -2.73 -20.04
N ARG A 28 33.18 -2.29 -21.30
CA ARG A 28 34.31 -2.56 -22.20
C ARG A 28 34.89 -1.26 -22.73
N TRP A 29 36.19 -1.19 -22.86
CA TRP A 29 36.88 -0.04 -23.44
C TRP A 29 38.00 -0.51 -24.35
N GLN A 30 38.41 0.36 -25.27
CA GLN A 30 39.61 0.12 -26.08
C GLN A 30 40.78 0.92 -25.53
N ASP A 31 41.95 0.29 -25.50
CA ASP A 31 43.17 0.88 -24.97
C ASP A 31 43.89 1.66 -26.08
N GLU A 32 43.72 2.98 -26.10
CA GLU A 32 44.49 3.88 -26.99
C GLU A 32 45.85 4.29 -26.40
N ALA A 33 46.08 4.05 -25.10
CA ALA A 33 47.26 4.47 -24.34
C ALA A 33 47.87 3.28 -23.56
N PRO A 34 49.14 3.35 -23.08
CA PRO A 34 49.73 2.31 -22.21
C PRO A 34 49.13 2.30 -20.79
N ALA A 35 47.83 2.56 -20.66
CA ALA A 35 47.12 2.57 -19.39
C ALA A 35 47.11 1.17 -18.77
N GLN A 36 47.44 1.08 -17.47
CA GLN A 36 47.46 -0.19 -16.75
C GLN A 36 46.42 -0.24 -15.63
N HIS A 37 45.84 0.90 -15.25
CA HIS A 37 44.90 1.01 -14.13
C HIS A 37 43.71 1.89 -14.48
N TYR A 38 42.53 1.44 -14.08
CA TYR A 38 41.27 2.11 -14.33
C TYR A 38 40.51 2.30 -13.03
N ARG A 39 39.67 3.34 -13.01
CA ARG A 39 38.67 3.57 -11.98
C ARG A 39 37.34 3.85 -12.65
N LEU A 40 36.29 3.25 -12.11
CA LEU A 40 34.93 3.39 -12.57
C LEU A 40 34.13 4.08 -11.48
N ARG A 41 33.29 5.03 -11.84
CA ARG A 41 32.22 5.50 -10.96
C ARG A 41 30.88 5.42 -11.66
N PHE A 42 29.84 5.08 -10.92
CA PHE A 42 28.48 4.96 -11.45
C PHE A 42 27.45 5.44 -10.44
N ARG A 43 26.29 5.87 -10.94
CA ARG A 43 25.14 6.27 -10.13
C ARG A 43 23.84 6.17 -10.93
N PRO A 44 22.70 5.95 -10.27
CA PRO A 44 21.41 6.17 -10.91
C PRO A 44 21.29 7.62 -11.40
N LEU A 45 20.75 7.81 -12.60
CA LEU A 45 20.51 9.13 -13.18
C LEU A 45 19.66 9.98 -12.23
N GLY A 46 20.14 11.18 -11.92
CA GLY A 46 19.48 12.12 -11.02
C GLY A 46 19.75 11.91 -9.52
N ARG A 47 20.44 10.84 -9.09
CA ARG A 47 20.88 10.71 -7.68
C ARG A 47 22.20 11.46 -7.42
N HIS A 48 22.34 11.94 -6.19
CA HIS A 48 23.60 12.49 -5.68
C HIS A 48 24.44 11.36 -5.04
N GLY A 49 25.76 11.45 -5.15
CA GLY A 49 26.68 10.42 -4.68
C GLY A 49 27.05 9.40 -5.76
N TRP A 50 28.34 9.08 -5.83
CA TRP A 50 28.90 8.14 -6.79
C TRP A 50 29.31 6.86 -6.06
N SER A 51 28.96 5.71 -6.63
CA SER A 51 29.60 4.44 -6.28
C SER A 51 30.87 4.32 -7.09
N THR A 52 32.00 4.03 -6.44
CA THR A 52 33.31 3.96 -7.11
C THR A 52 33.89 2.57 -6.97
N VAL A 53 34.38 2.02 -8.08
CA VAL A 53 35.23 0.86 -8.13
C VAL A 53 36.63 1.34 -8.48
N GLU A 54 37.57 1.13 -7.56
CA GLU A 54 38.96 1.54 -7.76
C GLU A 54 39.82 0.42 -8.33
N SER A 55 40.79 0.83 -9.14
CA SER A 55 42.03 0.12 -9.43
C SER A 55 41.87 -1.33 -9.89
N PHE A 56 41.36 -1.51 -11.10
CA PHE A 56 41.40 -2.77 -11.83
C PHE A 56 42.27 -2.66 -13.10
N SER A 57 42.81 -3.79 -13.55
CA SER A 57 43.80 -3.90 -14.64
C SER A 57 43.38 -4.92 -15.70
N ARG A 58 42.13 -4.84 -16.18
CA ARG A 58 41.52 -5.77 -17.15
C ARG A 58 40.86 -4.98 -18.26
N GLU A 59 40.81 -5.48 -19.49
CA GLU A 59 40.14 -4.83 -20.65
C GLU A 59 38.60 -4.77 -20.55
N LYS A 60 38.02 -5.41 -19.53
CA LYS A 60 36.59 -5.37 -19.23
C LYS A 60 36.32 -5.45 -17.75
N TYR A 61 35.20 -4.86 -17.32
CA TYR A 61 34.72 -4.93 -15.95
C TYR A 61 33.28 -5.45 -15.89
N HIS A 62 33.04 -6.46 -15.07
CA HIS A 62 31.71 -7.00 -14.81
C HIS A 62 31.15 -6.37 -13.54
N LEU A 63 30.23 -5.44 -13.71
CA LEU A 63 29.58 -4.75 -12.60
C LEU A 63 28.30 -5.49 -12.20
N GLN A 64 28.08 -5.61 -10.89
CA GLN A 64 26.93 -6.28 -10.29
C GLN A 64 26.28 -5.38 -9.23
N GLY A 65 25.07 -5.73 -8.80
CA GLY A 65 24.36 -5.02 -7.74
C GLY A 65 23.66 -3.74 -8.19
N LEU A 66 23.34 -3.62 -9.49
CA LEU A 66 22.51 -2.54 -10.02
C LEU A 66 21.03 -2.77 -9.68
N GLU A 67 20.29 -1.69 -9.48
CA GLU A 67 18.82 -1.70 -9.35
C GLU A 67 18.17 -1.99 -10.73
N PRO A 68 17.23 -2.94 -10.86
CA PRO A 68 16.48 -3.20 -12.09
C PRO A 68 15.69 -1.99 -12.61
N ASP A 69 15.37 -1.97 -13.91
CA ASP A 69 14.56 -0.92 -14.56
C ASP A 69 15.00 0.52 -14.23
N THR A 70 16.31 0.71 -14.06
CA THR A 70 16.93 1.96 -13.62
C THR A 70 17.96 2.44 -14.64
N ALA A 71 17.90 3.73 -14.95
CA ALA A 71 18.87 4.38 -15.83
C ALA A 71 20.09 4.83 -15.02
N TYR A 72 21.29 4.55 -15.51
CA TYR A 72 22.55 4.84 -14.86
C TYR A 72 23.44 5.74 -15.72
N GLU A 73 24.24 6.55 -15.03
CA GLU A 73 25.40 7.25 -15.57
C GLU A 73 26.66 6.52 -15.09
N PHE A 74 27.54 6.17 -16.04
CA PHE A 74 28.83 5.55 -15.78
C PHE A 74 29.92 6.50 -16.23
N GLN A 75 31.03 6.51 -15.50
CA GLN A 75 32.21 7.27 -15.88
C GLN A 75 33.49 6.48 -15.62
N LEU A 76 34.39 6.49 -16.60
CA LEU A 76 35.64 5.74 -16.59
C LEU A 76 36.83 6.70 -16.69
N SER A 77 37.89 6.40 -15.95
CA SER A 77 39.13 7.17 -15.96
C SER A 77 40.30 6.20 -15.82
N CYS A 78 41.40 6.48 -16.50
CA CYS A 78 42.58 5.61 -16.57
C CYS A 78 43.85 6.33 -16.13
N ARG A 79 44.88 5.54 -15.80
CA ARG A 79 46.26 6.01 -15.59
C ARG A 79 47.27 4.99 -16.10
N ILE A 80 48.45 5.49 -16.47
CA ILE A 80 49.52 4.69 -17.08
C ILE A 80 50.14 3.72 -16.08
N LEU A 81 50.45 4.17 -14.86
CA LEU A 81 51.17 3.38 -13.87
C LEU A 81 50.32 3.11 -12.61
N PRO A 82 50.48 1.93 -11.98
CA PRO A 82 49.94 1.67 -10.64
C PRO A 82 50.51 2.67 -9.63
N GLY A 83 49.66 3.29 -8.82
CA GLY A 83 50.08 4.09 -7.66
C GLY A 83 50.79 5.42 -7.94
N ARG A 84 51.09 5.77 -9.20
CA ARG A 84 51.82 6.98 -9.59
C ARG A 84 51.31 7.56 -10.91
N GLY A 85 51.57 8.84 -11.15
CA GLY A 85 51.09 9.58 -12.32
C GLY A 85 49.67 10.16 -12.18
N LEU A 86 49.25 10.94 -13.18
CA LEU A 86 47.96 11.62 -13.20
C LEU A 86 46.87 10.72 -13.80
N TRP A 87 45.66 10.83 -13.25
CA TRP A 87 44.47 10.24 -13.86
C TRP A 87 44.03 11.06 -15.08
N SER A 88 43.51 10.38 -16.10
CA SER A 88 42.79 11.02 -17.20
C SER A 88 41.58 11.81 -16.71
N ASP A 89 41.03 12.64 -17.58
CA ASP A 89 39.65 13.09 -17.40
C ASP A 89 38.67 11.90 -17.41
N TRP A 90 37.43 12.16 -16.99
CA TRP A 90 36.38 11.15 -17.01
C TRP A 90 35.71 11.11 -18.38
N SER A 91 35.66 9.94 -19.01
CA SER A 91 34.68 9.68 -20.06
C SER A 91 33.34 9.29 -19.43
N SER A 92 32.23 9.50 -20.14
CA SER A 92 30.88 9.21 -19.64
C SER A 92 30.07 8.40 -20.63
N SER A 93 29.30 7.44 -20.13
CA SER A 93 28.32 6.67 -20.90
C SER A 93 27.07 6.45 -20.06
N GLN A 94 25.92 6.33 -20.72
CA GLN A 94 24.65 6.10 -20.06
C GLN A 94 24.03 4.80 -20.56
N GLY A 95 23.24 4.17 -19.69
CA GLY A 95 22.45 3.02 -20.09
C GLY A 95 21.47 2.61 -19.01
N SER A 96 20.52 1.76 -19.38
CA SER A 96 19.43 1.34 -18.51
C SER A 96 19.48 -0.16 -18.30
N THR A 97 19.43 -0.57 -17.04
CA THR A 97 19.25 -1.98 -16.69
C THR A 97 17.88 -2.46 -17.16
N PRO A 98 17.75 -3.71 -17.63
CA PRO A 98 16.44 -4.25 -17.94
C PRO A 98 15.59 -4.41 -16.67
N ALA A 99 14.27 -4.52 -16.84
CA ALA A 99 13.40 -4.92 -15.73
C ALA A 99 13.73 -6.35 -15.26
N ALA A 100 13.35 -6.68 -14.02
CA ALA A 100 13.43 -8.01 -13.45
C ALA A 100 12.01 -8.58 -13.23
N VAL A 101 11.86 -9.90 -13.16
CA VAL A 101 10.58 -10.51 -12.72
C VAL A 101 10.29 -10.05 -11.28
N PRO A 102 9.05 -9.62 -10.95
CA PRO A 102 8.70 -9.19 -9.60
C PRO A 102 8.92 -10.35 -8.61
N ARG A 103 9.71 -10.12 -7.54
CA ARG A 103 9.96 -11.15 -6.51
C ARG A 103 9.16 -10.93 -5.23
N VAL A 104 8.22 -9.99 -5.26
CA VAL A 104 7.36 -9.61 -4.13
C VAL A 104 6.14 -10.54 -4.02
N THR A 105 5.73 -10.86 -2.78
CA THR A 105 4.40 -11.39 -2.49
C THR A 105 3.47 -10.23 -2.15
N LEU A 106 2.39 -10.06 -2.91
CA LEU A 106 1.43 -8.99 -2.66
C LEU A 106 0.77 -9.13 -1.28
N ASP A 107 0.57 -8.01 -0.58
CA ASP A 107 -0.31 -8.00 0.58
C ASP A 107 -1.75 -7.97 0.08
N VAL A 108 -2.46 -9.08 0.26
CA VAL A 108 -3.83 -9.28 -0.22
C VAL A 108 -4.80 -9.35 0.96
N TRP A 109 -5.90 -8.63 0.85
CA TRP A 109 -7.04 -8.68 1.76
C TRP A 109 -8.33 -8.98 1.01
N TYR A 110 -9.34 -9.48 1.72
CA TYR A 110 -10.64 -9.76 1.12
C TYR A 110 -11.79 -9.48 2.08
N ARG A 111 -12.96 -9.20 1.50
CA ARG A 111 -14.24 -9.15 2.17
C ARG A 111 -15.22 -10.10 1.49
N GLN A 112 -16.10 -10.66 2.29
CA GLN A 112 -17.15 -11.57 1.85
C GLN A 112 -18.49 -11.03 2.33
N GLN A 113 -19.39 -10.83 1.38
CA GLN A 113 -20.76 -10.40 1.65
C GLN A 113 -21.72 -11.49 1.16
N GLU A 114 -22.51 -12.03 2.06
CA GLU A 114 -23.58 -12.97 1.71
C GLU A 114 -24.71 -12.17 1.01
N LEU A 115 -25.13 -12.63 -0.17
CA LEU A 115 -26.20 -11.97 -0.95
C LEU A 115 -27.52 -12.72 -0.78
N ASP A 116 -27.49 -14.03 -0.99
CA ASP A 116 -28.63 -14.93 -0.81
C ASP A 116 -28.15 -16.31 -0.32
N SER A 117 -29.05 -17.30 -0.27
CA SER A 117 -28.73 -18.65 0.18
C SER A 117 -27.70 -19.38 -0.70
N GLY A 118 -27.59 -19.02 -1.97
CA GLY A 118 -26.72 -19.66 -2.96
C GLY A 118 -25.53 -18.81 -3.43
N HIS A 119 -25.51 -17.51 -3.19
CA HIS A 119 -24.53 -16.57 -3.73
C HIS A 119 -23.89 -15.68 -2.68
N GLN A 120 -22.64 -15.33 -2.94
CA GLN A 120 -21.84 -14.40 -2.15
C GLN A 120 -21.09 -13.45 -3.09
N ASN A 121 -20.86 -12.22 -2.64
CA ASN A 121 -19.94 -11.30 -3.30
C ASN A 121 -18.58 -11.37 -2.58
N LEU A 122 -17.54 -11.71 -3.35
CA LEU A 122 -16.16 -11.71 -2.87
C LEU A 122 -15.46 -10.47 -3.44
N SER A 123 -14.96 -9.62 -2.54
CA SER A 123 -14.20 -8.42 -2.88
C SER A 123 -12.77 -8.57 -2.39
N PHE A 124 -11.81 -8.51 -3.30
CA PHE A 124 -10.38 -8.63 -3.04
C PHE A 124 -9.69 -7.29 -3.22
N PHE A 125 -8.69 -7.04 -2.40
CA PHE A 125 -7.90 -5.81 -2.37
C PHE A 125 -6.43 -6.19 -2.19
N TRP A 126 -5.52 -5.47 -2.82
CA TRP A 126 -4.08 -5.68 -2.63
C TRP A 126 -3.30 -4.39 -2.71
N LYS A 127 -2.14 -4.32 -2.05
CA LYS A 127 -1.26 -3.16 -2.17
C LYS A 127 -0.41 -3.27 -3.43
N ALA A 128 -0.34 -2.18 -4.19
CA ALA A 128 0.55 -2.09 -5.33
C ALA A 128 2.01 -2.09 -4.85
N PRO A 129 2.89 -2.95 -5.37
CA PRO A 129 4.30 -2.94 -5.00
C PRO A 129 4.97 -1.69 -5.56
N SER A 130 5.98 -1.19 -4.84
CA SER A 130 6.85 -0.13 -5.35
C SER A 130 7.62 -0.61 -6.60
N ARG A 131 8.13 0.34 -7.40
CA ARG A 131 8.89 0.02 -8.62
C ARG A 131 10.12 -0.86 -8.33
N SER A 132 10.78 -0.63 -7.19
CA SER A 132 11.91 -1.43 -6.73
C SER A 132 11.50 -2.86 -6.36
N GLU A 133 10.41 -3.05 -5.61
CA GLU A 133 9.90 -4.38 -5.24
C GLU A 133 9.40 -5.17 -6.46
N ALA A 134 8.84 -4.45 -7.43
CA ALA A 134 8.33 -5.01 -8.67
C ALA A 134 9.43 -5.31 -9.71
N GLY A 135 10.69 -4.91 -9.47
CA GLY A 135 11.75 -5.00 -10.46
C GLY A 135 11.45 -4.22 -11.74
N GLY A 136 10.57 -3.22 -11.67
CA GLY A 136 10.10 -2.41 -12.79
C GLY A 136 8.64 -2.00 -12.70
N ARG A 137 8.11 -1.41 -13.79
CA ARG A 137 6.72 -0.92 -13.81
C ARG A 137 5.70 -2.08 -13.88
N ILE A 138 4.77 -2.13 -12.92
CA ILE A 138 3.59 -3.02 -12.99
C ILE A 138 2.65 -2.57 -14.11
N LEU A 139 2.23 -3.52 -14.94
CA LEU A 139 1.28 -3.32 -16.04
C LEU A 139 -0.15 -3.71 -15.66
N GLY A 140 -0.30 -4.60 -14.70
CA GLY A 140 -1.60 -5.06 -14.20
C GLY A 140 -1.47 -6.25 -13.26
N TYR A 141 -2.62 -6.82 -12.91
CA TYR A 141 -2.76 -7.93 -11.99
C TYR A 141 -3.61 -9.03 -12.60
N THR A 142 -3.31 -10.28 -12.25
CA THR A 142 -4.16 -11.44 -12.55
C THR A 142 -4.69 -12.04 -11.27
N VAL A 143 -6.02 -12.13 -11.17
CA VAL A 143 -6.74 -12.78 -10.07
C VAL A 143 -7.29 -14.11 -10.57
N THR A 144 -6.90 -15.20 -9.92
CA THR A 144 -7.39 -16.54 -10.24
C THR A 144 -8.22 -17.07 -9.08
N LEU A 145 -9.47 -17.46 -9.35
CA LEU A 145 -10.39 -18.02 -8.38
C LEU A 145 -10.56 -19.52 -8.66
N GLU A 146 -10.25 -20.33 -7.66
CA GLU A 146 -10.44 -21.78 -7.65
C GLU A 146 -11.45 -22.14 -6.57
N ALA A 147 -12.59 -22.73 -6.95
CA ALA A 147 -13.58 -23.20 -5.99
C ALA A 147 -13.06 -24.44 -5.25
N LEU A 148 -13.21 -24.46 -3.93
CA LEU A 148 -12.85 -25.55 -3.05
C LEU A 148 -14.12 -26.30 -2.66
N GLY A 149 -14.28 -27.55 -3.09
CA GLY A 149 -15.49 -28.35 -2.89
C GLY A 149 -16.11 -28.84 -4.20
N GLN A 150 -17.22 -29.58 -4.11
CA GLN A 150 -17.82 -30.44 -5.16
C GLN A 150 -17.58 -29.98 -6.62
N GLY A 151 -16.88 -30.84 -7.38
CA GLY A 151 -16.56 -30.68 -8.80
C GLY A 151 -15.30 -29.83 -9.03
N LYS A 152 -14.30 -30.38 -9.74
CA LYS A 152 -13.14 -29.61 -10.24
C LYS A 152 -13.60 -28.63 -11.31
N LEU A 153 -14.29 -27.55 -10.91
CA LEU A 153 -14.53 -26.44 -11.80
C LEU A 153 -13.16 -25.84 -12.17
N PRO A 154 -12.94 -25.50 -13.45
CA PRO A 154 -11.69 -24.89 -13.87
C PRO A 154 -11.50 -23.56 -13.16
N ALA A 155 -10.26 -23.29 -12.74
CA ALA A 155 -9.91 -22.02 -12.12
C ALA A 155 -10.18 -20.86 -13.10
N GLN A 156 -10.86 -19.82 -12.61
CA GLN A 156 -11.26 -18.68 -13.42
C GLN A 156 -10.27 -17.54 -13.24
N SER A 157 -9.66 -17.08 -14.33
CA SER A 157 -8.63 -16.03 -14.30
C SER A 157 -9.16 -14.71 -14.86
N HIS A 158 -8.85 -13.62 -14.16
CA HIS A 158 -9.30 -12.27 -14.48
C HIS A 158 -8.11 -11.31 -14.47
N ARG A 159 -8.07 -10.41 -15.44
CA ARG A 159 -7.05 -9.35 -15.51
C ARG A 159 -7.66 -8.02 -15.13
N THR A 160 -6.92 -7.22 -14.36
CA THR A 160 -7.31 -5.87 -13.98
C THR A 160 -6.06 -5.00 -13.82
N THR A 161 -6.19 -3.70 -14.06
CA THR A 161 -5.15 -2.70 -13.75
C THR A 161 -5.36 -2.06 -12.37
N GLN A 162 -6.52 -2.29 -11.75
CA GLN A 162 -6.86 -1.79 -10.43
C GLN A 162 -6.26 -2.67 -9.33
N THR A 163 -6.15 -2.13 -8.12
CA THR A 163 -5.71 -2.83 -6.91
C THR A 163 -6.85 -3.53 -6.16
N SER A 164 -7.99 -3.70 -6.84
CA SER A 164 -9.17 -4.35 -6.31
C SER A 164 -9.91 -5.12 -7.40
N PHE A 165 -10.59 -6.19 -7.01
CA PHE A 165 -11.45 -6.98 -7.87
C PHE A 165 -12.61 -7.53 -7.06
N SER A 166 -13.84 -7.42 -7.56
CA SER A 166 -15.02 -7.99 -6.89
C SER A 166 -15.79 -8.87 -7.84
N ARG A 167 -16.34 -9.97 -7.34
CA ARG A 167 -17.16 -10.88 -8.12
C ARG A 167 -18.19 -11.61 -7.28
N VAL A 168 -19.40 -11.70 -7.82
CA VAL A 168 -20.43 -12.59 -7.29
C VAL A 168 -20.10 -14.02 -7.70
N THR A 169 -20.01 -14.90 -6.71
CA THR A 169 -19.72 -16.33 -6.89
C THR A 169 -20.79 -17.17 -6.18
N PRO A 170 -20.98 -18.44 -6.58
CA PRO A 170 -21.71 -19.39 -5.75
C PRO A 170 -21.09 -19.47 -4.34
N ARG A 171 -21.93 -19.72 -3.34
CA ARG A 171 -21.51 -19.90 -1.95
C ARG A 171 -20.64 -21.15 -1.83
N ALA A 172 -19.34 -20.96 -1.93
CA ALA A 172 -18.31 -21.97 -1.76
C ALA A 172 -17.05 -21.35 -1.15
N ALA A 173 -16.22 -22.16 -0.49
CA ALA A 173 -14.86 -21.74 -0.16
C ALA A 173 -14.06 -21.63 -1.46
N HIS A 174 -13.17 -20.65 -1.56
CA HIS A 174 -12.34 -20.43 -2.74
C HIS A 174 -10.89 -20.26 -2.34
N ARG A 175 -9.98 -20.86 -3.11
CA ARG A 175 -8.58 -20.46 -3.14
C ARG A 175 -8.44 -19.38 -4.20
N VAL A 176 -7.98 -18.21 -3.77
CA VAL A 176 -7.80 -17.06 -4.64
C VAL A 176 -6.35 -16.67 -4.68
N THR A 177 -5.79 -16.54 -5.87
CA THR A 177 -4.41 -16.10 -6.04
C THR A 177 -4.34 -14.82 -6.83
N VAL A 178 -3.53 -13.87 -6.37
CA VAL A 178 -3.26 -12.61 -7.06
C VAL A 178 -1.78 -12.55 -7.43
N THR A 179 -1.51 -12.23 -8.69
CA THR A 179 -0.15 -11.96 -9.19
C THR A 179 -0.07 -10.56 -9.78
N ALA A 180 1.06 -9.89 -9.60
CA ALA A 180 1.38 -8.64 -10.28
C ALA A 180 2.23 -8.94 -11.52
N GLN A 181 1.96 -8.25 -12.63
CA GLN A 181 2.62 -8.51 -13.90
C GLN A 181 3.40 -7.27 -14.36
N ASN A 182 4.64 -7.49 -14.80
CA ASN A 182 5.46 -6.49 -15.49
C ASN A 182 5.92 -7.04 -16.86
N PRO A 183 6.67 -6.29 -17.68
CA PRO A 183 7.11 -6.77 -19.00
C PRO A 183 7.95 -8.05 -19.00
N ARG A 184 8.58 -8.41 -17.87
CA ARG A 184 9.48 -9.55 -17.75
C ARG A 184 8.80 -10.79 -17.19
N GLY A 185 7.69 -10.63 -16.48
CA GLY A 185 6.93 -11.77 -15.96
C GLY A 185 5.93 -11.40 -14.87
N SER A 186 5.49 -12.44 -14.16
CA SER A 186 4.54 -12.31 -13.05
C SER A 186 5.23 -12.56 -11.71
N SER A 187 4.72 -11.90 -10.67
CA SER A 187 5.12 -12.18 -9.30
C SER A 187 4.77 -13.59 -8.87
N VAL A 188 5.36 -14.03 -7.76
CA VAL A 188 4.85 -15.18 -7.04
C VAL A 188 3.37 -14.96 -6.66
N PRO A 189 2.50 -15.99 -6.72
CA PRO A 189 1.09 -15.83 -6.38
C PRO A 189 0.89 -15.60 -4.88
N ALA A 190 0.25 -14.49 -4.53
CA ALA A 190 -0.25 -14.28 -3.18
C ALA A 190 -1.61 -14.98 -3.04
N ALA A 191 -1.70 -15.97 -2.16
CA ALA A 191 -2.88 -16.79 -1.99
C ALA A 191 -3.70 -16.39 -0.75
N VAL A 192 -5.02 -16.38 -0.90
CA VAL A 192 -5.99 -16.22 0.19
C VAL A 192 -7.01 -17.34 0.08
N LEU A 193 -7.44 -17.87 1.22
CA LEU A 193 -8.50 -18.85 1.31
C LEU A 193 -9.75 -18.16 1.87
N THR A 194 -10.84 -18.20 1.11
CA THR A 194 -12.14 -17.76 1.62
C THR A 194 -12.79 -18.88 2.42
N HIS A 195 -13.60 -18.50 3.40
CA HIS A 195 -14.21 -19.44 4.35
C HIS A 195 -15.73 -19.35 4.28
N LEU A 196 -16.42 -20.46 4.54
CA LEU A 196 -17.88 -20.48 4.63
C LEU A 196 -18.35 -20.01 6.02
N GLY A 197 -19.45 -19.26 6.02
CA GLY A 197 -20.16 -18.81 7.21
C GLY A 197 -19.60 -17.55 7.86
N SER A 198 -20.47 -16.87 8.63
CA SER A 198 -20.10 -15.73 9.46
C SER A 198 -19.14 -16.18 10.59
N PRO A 199 -18.13 -15.36 10.94
CA PRO A 199 -17.16 -15.77 11.94
C PRO A 199 -17.74 -15.71 13.36
N ASP A 200 -17.73 -16.85 14.07
CA ASP A 200 -17.92 -16.93 15.53
C ASP A 200 -16.62 -16.62 16.31
N LEU A 201 -15.63 -16.05 15.63
CA LEU A 201 -14.32 -15.75 16.19
C LEU A 201 -14.34 -14.36 16.85
N PRO A 202 -13.83 -14.22 18.09
CA PRO A 202 -14.05 -13.02 18.88
C PRO A 202 -13.33 -11.79 18.31
N PRO A 203 -13.94 -10.59 18.44
CA PRO A 203 -13.37 -9.34 17.97
C PRO A 203 -12.28 -8.80 18.92
N PRO A 204 -11.40 -7.90 18.45
CA PRO A 204 -10.55 -7.10 19.32
C PRO A 204 -11.38 -6.29 20.33
N GLN A 205 -10.78 -5.95 21.47
CA GLN A 205 -11.42 -5.17 22.53
C GLN A 205 -10.87 -3.75 22.58
N ARG A 206 -11.57 -2.85 23.30
CA ARG A 206 -11.12 -1.47 23.59
C ARG A 206 -10.62 -0.72 22.34
N VAL A 207 -11.36 -0.84 21.24
CA VAL A 207 -11.00 -0.14 20.00
C VAL A 207 -11.23 1.36 20.18
N CYS A 208 -10.19 2.15 19.96
CA CYS A 208 -10.21 3.60 20.10
C CYS A 208 -9.60 4.27 18.86
N ALA A 209 -10.17 5.40 18.46
CA ALA A 209 -9.67 6.25 17.38
C ALA A 209 -9.43 7.67 17.91
N VAL A 210 -8.22 8.19 17.72
CA VAL A 210 -7.79 9.52 18.18
C VAL A 210 -7.25 10.29 16.98
N GLY A 211 -7.80 11.48 16.72
CA GLY A 211 -7.30 12.36 15.66
C GLY A 211 -5.92 12.91 16.00
N LEU A 212 -4.98 12.83 15.06
CA LEU A 212 -3.63 13.38 15.21
C LEU A 212 -3.44 14.69 14.42
N GLY A 213 -4.48 15.13 13.68
CA GLY A 213 -4.34 16.18 12.67
C GLY A 213 -3.53 15.73 11.45
N ASN A 214 -3.23 16.67 10.55
CA ASN A 214 -2.48 16.42 9.32
C ASN A 214 -3.06 15.27 8.48
N SER A 215 -4.40 15.18 8.40
CA SER A 215 -5.08 14.08 7.71
C SER A 215 -4.69 12.69 8.24
N SER A 216 -4.61 12.52 9.57
CA SER A 216 -4.24 11.24 10.18
C SER A 216 -4.99 10.93 11.48
N ILE A 217 -5.23 9.62 11.71
CA ILE A 217 -5.95 9.09 12.87
C ILE A 217 -5.13 7.95 13.47
N LEU A 218 -4.89 7.99 14.78
CA LEU A 218 -4.35 6.87 15.55
C LEU A 218 -5.48 5.91 15.93
N VAL A 219 -5.37 4.66 15.51
CA VAL A 219 -6.27 3.57 15.89
C VAL A 219 -5.54 2.63 16.83
N SER A 220 -6.16 2.26 17.94
CA SER A 220 -5.61 1.34 18.95
C SER A 220 -6.65 0.36 19.45
N TRP A 221 -6.23 -0.81 19.91
CA TRP A 221 -7.09 -1.87 20.43
C TRP A 221 -6.34 -2.75 21.42
N SER A 222 -7.07 -3.61 22.14
CA SER A 222 -6.51 -4.73 22.90
C SER A 222 -6.87 -6.06 22.24
N PRO A 223 -6.09 -7.13 22.47
CA PRO A 223 -6.38 -8.45 21.94
C PRO A 223 -7.79 -8.95 22.33
N PRO A 224 -8.38 -9.85 21.52
CA PRO A 224 -9.65 -10.52 21.84
C PRO A 224 -9.56 -11.29 23.16
N ALA A 225 -10.55 -11.12 24.06
CA ALA A 225 -10.64 -11.94 25.26
C ALA A 225 -11.24 -13.31 24.94
N GLY A 226 -10.70 -14.37 25.54
CA GLY A 226 -11.26 -15.72 25.42
C GLY A 226 -11.07 -16.37 24.04
N ALA A 227 -10.13 -15.89 23.21
CA ALA A 227 -9.83 -16.52 21.94
C ALA A 227 -9.19 -17.91 22.14
N ALA A 228 -9.86 -18.95 21.67
CA ALA A 228 -9.32 -20.33 21.67
C ALA A 228 -8.21 -20.54 20.63
N LEU A 229 -8.19 -19.73 19.56
CA LEU A 229 -7.20 -19.78 18.50
C LEU A 229 -6.19 -18.62 18.66
N PRO A 230 -4.90 -18.85 18.33
CA PRO A 230 -3.91 -17.79 18.35
C PRO A 230 -4.22 -16.72 17.28
N VAL A 231 -4.07 -15.46 17.67
CA VAL A 231 -4.17 -14.32 16.76
C VAL A 231 -2.88 -14.23 15.94
N GLY A 232 -3.00 -14.39 14.62
CA GLY A 232 -1.91 -14.27 13.66
C GLY A 232 -1.70 -12.86 13.12
N GLY A 233 -2.58 -11.91 13.46
CA GLY A 233 -2.48 -10.52 13.02
C GLY A 233 -3.80 -9.77 13.20
N TYR A 234 -3.84 -8.54 12.69
CA TYR A 234 -5.04 -7.70 12.67
C TYR A 234 -5.23 -7.09 11.29
N VAL A 235 -6.47 -6.78 10.95
CA VAL A 235 -6.80 -5.93 9.81
C VAL A 235 -7.58 -4.73 10.30
N VAL A 236 -7.14 -3.55 9.90
CA VAL A 236 -7.84 -2.28 10.11
C VAL A 236 -8.40 -1.83 8.78
N GLU A 237 -9.71 -1.63 8.70
CA GLU A 237 -10.40 -1.11 7.51
C GLU A 237 -11.07 0.22 7.86
N TRP A 238 -11.03 1.19 6.96
CA TRP A 238 -11.70 2.47 7.15
C TRP A 238 -12.34 2.96 5.86
N ALA A 239 -13.49 3.59 6.02
CA ALA A 239 -14.20 4.22 4.93
C ALA A 239 -14.98 5.44 5.43
N GLU A 240 -15.20 6.39 4.53
CA GLU A 240 -16.23 7.39 4.74
C GLU A 240 -17.60 6.67 4.80
N PRO A 241 -18.50 7.05 5.73
CA PRO A 241 -19.88 6.59 5.73
C PRO A 241 -20.50 6.78 4.34
N ARG A 242 -21.28 5.81 3.89
CA ARG A 242 -21.75 5.71 2.50
C ARG A 242 -22.36 7.04 2.03
N ARG A 243 -21.76 7.59 0.97
CA ARG A 243 -22.29 8.72 0.20
C ARG A 243 -22.95 8.15 -1.05
N GLU A 244 -24.26 7.98 -1.04
CA GLU A 244 -24.98 7.79 -2.29
C GLU A 244 -24.95 9.09 -3.10
N PRO A 245 -24.77 9.07 -4.44
CA PRO A 245 -24.48 7.94 -5.32
C PRO A 245 -23.03 8.06 -5.84
N ARG A 246 -22.01 8.03 -4.96
CA ARG A 246 -20.62 8.01 -5.45
C ARG A 246 -20.22 6.59 -5.86
N PRO A 247 -19.55 6.41 -7.01
CA PRO A 247 -18.99 5.12 -7.37
C PRO A 247 -17.88 4.77 -6.35
N GLN A 248 -18.18 3.74 -5.55
CA GLN A 248 -17.34 3.05 -4.55
C GLN A 248 -16.59 3.97 -3.56
N PRO A 249 -16.87 3.89 -2.24
CA PRO A 249 -16.10 4.65 -1.27
C PRO A 249 -14.61 4.29 -1.38
N GLN A 250 -13.72 5.29 -1.40
CA GLN A 250 -12.28 5.06 -1.27
C GLN A 250 -12.05 4.44 0.10
N GLN A 251 -11.93 3.11 0.11
CA GLN A 251 -11.77 2.32 1.30
C GLN A 251 -10.28 2.05 1.50
N GLY A 252 -9.78 2.43 2.66
CA GLY A 252 -8.45 2.04 3.07
C GLY A 252 -8.49 0.79 3.93
N TRP A 253 -7.41 0.03 3.87
CA TRP A 253 -7.20 -1.14 4.71
C TRP A 253 -5.71 -1.34 4.97
N LEU A 254 -5.39 -1.96 6.09
CA LEU A 254 -4.03 -2.31 6.50
C LEU A 254 -4.02 -3.62 7.27
N LYS A 255 -3.14 -4.55 6.88
CA LYS A 255 -2.85 -5.77 7.65
C LYS A 255 -1.63 -5.56 8.54
N LEU A 256 -1.70 -6.06 9.77
CA LEU A 256 -0.70 -5.86 10.81
C LEU A 256 -0.33 -7.19 11.48
N PRO A 257 0.93 -7.35 11.92
CA PRO A 257 1.34 -8.53 12.70
C PRO A 257 0.70 -8.51 14.10
N PRO A 258 0.66 -9.65 14.82
CA PRO A 258 -0.07 -9.77 16.08
C PRO A 258 0.53 -8.96 17.23
N SER A 259 1.81 -8.57 17.12
CA SER A 259 2.49 -7.70 18.07
C SER A 259 2.07 -6.22 17.97
N ARG A 260 1.44 -5.81 16.86
CA ARG A 260 0.96 -4.43 16.70
C ARG A 260 -0.48 -4.30 17.17
N LEU A 261 -0.66 -3.50 18.21
CA LEU A 261 -1.97 -3.18 18.82
C LEU A 261 -2.44 -1.74 18.54
N SER A 262 -1.70 -1.02 17.69
CA SER A 262 -2.05 0.32 17.24
C SER A 262 -1.42 0.62 15.89
N THR A 263 -2.04 1.53 15.13
CA THR A 263 -1.51 2.05 13.87
C THR A 263 -2.02 3.46 13.60
N VAL A 264 -1.23 4.24 12.88
CA VAL A 264 -1.69 5.51 12.30
C VAL A 264 -2.23 5.22 10.91
N ILE A 265 -3.47 5.62 10.63
CA ILE A 265 -4.05 5.62 9.28
C ILE A 265 -3.99 7.04 8.72
N ALA A 266 -3.51 7.16 7.49
CA ALA A 266 -3.37 8.44 6.77
C ALA A 266 -3.79 8.33 5.29
N GLU A 267 -3.81 7.11 4.73
CA GLU A 267 -4.26 6.87 3.36
C GLU A 267 -5.77 7.13 3.24
N HIS A 268 -6.16 7.97 2.29
CA HIS A 268 -7.55 8.41 2.06
C HIS A 268 -8.24 9.09 3.26
N ILE A 269 -7.47 9.62 4.21
CA ILE A 269 -8.00 10.40 5.33
C ILE A 269 -8.03 11.88 4.95
N ARG A 270 -9.09 12.57 5.39
CA ARG A 270 -9.28 14.01 5.23
C ARG A 270 -9.72 14.60 6.55
N ASP A 271 -9.30 15.83 6.78
CA ASP A 271 -9.71 16.62 7.93
C ASP A 271 -11.21 16.90 7.89
N ASN A 272 -11.83 17.00 9.07
CA ASN A 272 -13.26 17.30 9.27
C ASN A 272 -14.23 16.29 8.62
N VAL A 273 -13.79 15.05 8.41
CA VAL A 273 -14.63 13.93 7.93
C VAL A 273 -14.66 12.84 9.00
N CYS A 274 -15.86 12.39 9.37
CA CYS A 274 -16.03 11.23 10.24
C CYS A 274 -15.85 9.94 9.44
N TYR A 275 -14.92 9.09 9.84
CA TYR A 275 -14.66 7.78 9.25
C TYR A 275 -15.24 6.67 10.12
N GLN A 276 -15.81 5.66 9.48
CA GLN A 276 -16.12 4.38 10.11
C GLN A 276 -14.87 3.49 10.02
N ILE A 277 -14.39 3.03 11.17
CA ILE A 277 -13.17 2.23 11.29
C ILE A 277 -13.54 0.87 11.90
N HIS A 278 -13.09 -0.21 11.26
CA HIS A 278 -13.29 -1.59 11.67
C HIS A 278 -11.95 -2.23 11.95
N VAL A 279 -11.83 -2.93 13.08
CA VAL A 279 -10.64 -3.71 13.46
C VAL A 279 -11.04 -5.16 13.66
N SER A 280 -10.43 -6.07 12.91
CA SER A 280 -10.66 -7.51 12.96
C SER A 280 -9.38 -8.24 13.32
N ALA A 281 -9.48 -9.23 14.21
CA ALA A 281 -8.36 -10.15 14.49
C ALA A 281 -8.31 -11.23 13.40
N LEU A 282 -7.10 -11.62 13.00
CA LEU A 282 -6.85 -12.72 12.06
C LEU A 282 -6.50 -13.99 12.81
N TYR A 283 -7.24 -15.06 12.56
CA TYR A 283 -7.02 -16.40 13.13
C TYR A 283 -6.74 -17.37 11.99
N GLN A 284 -5.50 -17.89 11.91
CA GLN A 284 -5.06 -18.75 10.81
C GLN A 284 -5.37 -18.17 9.41
N GLY A 285 -5.28 -16.84 9.26
CA GLY A 285 -5.56 -16.12 8.01
C GLY A 285 -7.02 -15.68 7.80
N ARG A 286 -7.96 -16.12 8.65
CA ARG A 286 -9.39 -15.73 8.61
C ARG A 286 -9.67 -14.55 9.53
N ALA A 287 -10.39 -13.53 9.07
CA ALA A 287 -10.91 -12.49 9.96
C ALA A 287 -12.00 -13.04 10.88
N GLY A 288 -11.90 -12.70 12.17
CA GLY A 288 -13.00 -12.79 13.11
C GLY A 288 -13.99 -11.64 12.98
N GLN A 289 -14.89 -11.54 13.96
CA GLN A 289 -15.81 -10.39 14.06
C GLN A 289 -15.02 -9.09 14.17
N ALA A 290 -15.59 -8.02 13.59
CA ALA A 290 -14.98 -6.70 13.61
C ALA A 290 -15.49 -5.89 14.82
N ALA A 291 -14.58 -5.31 15.58
CA ALA A 291 -14.92 -4.21 16.49
C ALA A 291 -14.87 -2.88 15.72
N SER A 292 -15.84 -2.00 15.97
CA SER A 292 -16.04 -0.79 15.17
C SER A 292 -15.95 0.46 16.02
N VAL A 293 -15.34 1.52 15.48
CA VAL A 293 -15.28 2.85 16.09
C VAL A 293 -15.43 3.93 15.02
N ARG A 294 -15.89 5.12 15.41
CA ARG A 294 -15.88 6.30 14.54
C ARG A 294 -14.73 7.22 14.96
N GLY A 295 -14.08 7.87 13.98
CA GLY A 295 -13.01 8.80 14.25
C GLY A 295 -12.78 9.79 13.12
N ASN A 296 -12.16 10.92 13.42
CA ASN A 296 -11.82 11.97 12.47
C ASN A 296 -10.40 12.51 12.78
N SER A 297 -9.70 13.01 11.75
CA SER A 297 -8.35 13.59 11.91
C SER A 297 -8.41 14.90 12.71
N THR A 298 -9.27 15.81 12.29
CA THR A 298 -9.68 17.04 13.00
C THR A 298 -11.20 17.15 12.93
N ALA A 299 -11.80 17.97 13.79
CA ALA A 299 -13.22 18.31 13.73
C ALA A 299 -13.43 19.81 13.91
N GLN A 300 -14.57 20.29 13.39
CA GLN A 300 -15.11 21.62 13.64
C GLN A 300 -16.55 21.50 14.13
N ALA A 301 -17.13 22.60 14.62
CA ALA A 301 -18.55 22.66 14.91
C ALA A 301 -19.37 22.34 13.64
N PRO A 302 -20.48 21.57 13.76
CA PRO A 302 -21.38 21.34 12.64
C PRO A 302 -21.82 22.67 12.02
N SER A 303 -21.84 22.75 10.69
CA SER A 303 -22.25 23.99 10.00
C SER A 303 -23.76 24.13 9.85
N ALA A 304 -24.53 23.11 10.22
CA ALA A 304 -25.98 23.12 10.25
C ALA A 304 -26.46 22.24 11.42
N GLY A 305 -27.63 22.59 11.97
CA GLY A 305 -28.33 21.76 12.95
C GLY A 305 -29.15 20.65 12.27
N PRO A 306 -29.60 19.65 13.03
CA PRO A 306 -30.49 18.62 12.52
C PRO A 306 -31.86 19.22 12.17
N GLN A 307 -32.50 18.70 11.12
CA GLN A 307 -33.87 19.07 10.80
C GLN A 307 -34.83 18.32 11.74
N MET A 308 -35.47 19.06 12.63
CA MET A 308 -36.34 18.51 13.68
C MET A 308 -37.81 18.43 13.23
N PHE A 309 -38.46 17.34 13.61
CA PHE A 309 -39.89 17.08 13.44
C PHE A 309 -40.49 16.81 14.81
N ALA A 310 -41.61 17.47 15.11
CA ALA A 310 -42.29 17.34 16.39
C ALA A 310 -43.74 16.93 16.14
N THR A 311 -44.17 15.82 16.77
CA THR A 311 -45.54 15.32 16.68
C THR A 311 -46.15 15.16 18.07
N PRO A 312 -47.42 15.58 18.29
CA PRO A 312 -48.11 15.34 19.54
C PRO A 312 -48.18 13.83 19.83
N TRP A 313 -47.84 13.42 21.06
CA TRP A 313 -47.86 12.02 21.46
C TRP A 313 -48.41 11.85 22.87
N ALA A 314 -49.67 11.41 22.99
CA ALA A 314 -50.41 11.13 24.24
C ALA A 314 -50.30 12.23 25.32
N SER A 315 -49.25 12.19 26.16
CA SER A 315 -48.97 13.13 27.25
C SER A 315 -47.74 14.01 27.02
N GLY A 316 -47.24 14.11 25.78
CA GLY A 316 -46.03 14.85 25.44
C GLY A 316 -45.87 15.13 23.95
N VAL A 317 -44.62 15.37 23.55
CA VAL A 317 -44.23 15.64 22.17
C VAL A 317 -43.14 14.65 21.78
N LEU A 318 -43.36 13.91 20.70
CA LEU A 318 -42.33 13.07 20.09
C LEU A 318 -41.48 13.95 19.17
N VAL A 319 -40.18 14.02 19.46
CA VAL A 319 -39.21 14.75 18.63
C VAL A 319 -38.34 13.75 17.89
N SER A 320 -38.28 13.88 16.56
CA SER A 320 -37.39 13.10 15.70
C SER A 320 -36.62 14.03 14.77
N TRP A 321 -35.48 13.56 14.27
CA TRP A 321 -34.69 14.29 13.30
C TRP A 321 -33.92 13.34 12.41
N GLU A 322 -33.53 13.84 11.24
CA GLU A 322 -32.64 13.13 10.33
C GLU A 322 -31.16 13.39 10.69
N GLU A 323 -30.29 12.46 10.29
CA GLU A 323 -28.85 12.63 10.48
C GLU A 323 -28.37 13.86 9.69
N ILE A 324 -27.57 14.72 10.34
CA ILE A 324 -27.00 15.90 9.68
C ILE A 324 -26.18 15.41 8.48
N PRO A 325 -26.38 15.96 7.27
CA PRO A 325 -25.62 15.55 6.09
C PRO A 325 -24.10 15.55 6.35
N ALA A 326 -23.40 14.48 5.95
CA ALA A 326 -21.98 14.31 6.26
C ALA A 326 -21.06 15.52 5.97
N PRO A 327 -21.24 16.30 4.88
CA PRO A 327 -20.45 17.52 4.65
C PRO A 327 -20.68 18.62 5.68
N GLN A 328 -21.85 18.63 6.32
CA GLN A 328 -22.25 19.63 7.32
C GLN A 328 -21.89 19.20 8.75
N GLN A 329 -21.64 17.91 8.99
CA GLN A 329 -21.21 17.41 10.30
C GLN A 329 -19.84 17.94 10.72
N ARG A 330 -18.91 18.12 9.76
CA ARG A 330 -17.52 18.57 9.96
C ARG A 330 -16.72 17.79 11.01
N GLY A 331 -17.02 16.50 11.17
CA GLY A 331 -16.43 15.62 12.17
C GLY A 331 -17.44 14.57 12.61
N CYS A 332 -17.09 13.74 13.57
CA CYS A 332 -18.05 12.82 14.17
C CYS A 332 -18.97 13.57 15.14
N ILE A 333 -20.29 13.44 14.98
CA ILE A 333 -21.27 13.96 15.95
C ILE A 333 -21.11 13.21 17.28
N THR A 334 -20.85 13.96 18.35
CA THR A 334 -20.60 13.41 19.69
C THR A 334 -21.87 13.27 20.53
N GLY A 335 -22.91 14.04 20.22
CA GLY A 335 -24.18 14.03 20.92
C GLY A 335 -25.14 15.10 20.40
N TYR A 336 -26.37 15.06 20.90
CA TYR A 336 -27.39 16.08 20.67
C TYR A 336 -27.84 16.62 22.03
N HIS A 337 -28.16 17.91 22.08
CA HIS A 337 -28.78 18.56 23.24
C HIS A 337 -30.13 19.11 22.82
N ILE A 338 -31.20 18.77 23.57
CA ILE A 338 -32.56 19.20 23.26
C ILE A 338 -32.99 20.21 24.32
N TYR A 339 -33.47 21.37 23.87
CA TYR A 339 -33.94 22.44 24.74
C TYR A 339 -35.45 22.57 24.61
N LEU A 340 -36.17 22.49 25.73
CA LEU A 340 -37.62 22.72 25.79
C LEU A 340 -37.90 24.06 26.48
N HIS A 341 -38.67 24.92 25.82
CA HIS A 341 -39.10 26.19 26.39
C HIS A 341 -40.61 26.36 26.25
N ARG A 342 -41.30 26.56 27.38
CA ARG A 342 -42.73 26.90 27.41
C ARG A 342 -42.90 28.37 27.06
N ARG A 343 -43.74 28.65 26.06
CA ARG A 343 -43.99 29.99 25.51
C ARG A 343 -44.44 31.02 26.56
N ASP A 344 -45.04 30.56 27.66
CA ASP A 344 -45.65 31.40 28.70
C ASP A 344 -44.88 31.37 30.05
N GLY A 345 -43.74 30.69 30.13
CA GLY A 345 -42.96 30.56 31.36
C GLY A 345 -41.75 31.50 31.41
N GLN A 346 -41.70 32.40 32.39
CA GLN A 346 -40.45 33.09 32.74
C GLN A 346 -39.48 32.10 33.40
N GLY A 347 -38.64 31.45 32.61
CA GLY A 347 -37.62 30.51 33.10
C GLY A 347 -36.65 30.10 32.00
N GLN A 348 -35.42 29.73 32.39
CA GLN A 348 -34.44 29.20 31.44
C GLN A 348 -34.95 27.88 30.81
N PRO A 349 -34.63 27.62 29.53
CA PRO A 349 -35.02 26.38 28.88
C PRO A 349 -34.44 25.16 29.61
N GLU A 350 -35.24 24.11 29.76
CA GLU A 350 -34.78 22.84 30.32
C GLU A 350 -33.98 22.07 29.27
N VAL A 351 -32.82 21.52 29.67
CA VAL A 351 -31.94 20.71 28.83
C VAL A 351 -32.24 19.23 29.08
N HIS A 352 -32.59 18.51 28.02
CA HIS A 352 -32.86 17.08 28.04
C HIS A 352 -31.86 16.29 27.20
#